data_AF-A0A1B3LQC1-F1
#
_entry.id   AF-A0A1B3LQC1-F1
#
_cell.length_a   1.000
_cell.length_b   1.000
_cell.length_c   1.000
_cell.angle_alpha   90.00
_cell.angle_beta   90.00
_cell.angle_gamma   90.00
#
_symmetry.space_group_name_H-M   'P 1'
#
loop_
_entity.id
_entity.type
_entity.pdbx_description
1 polymer ?
#
loop_
_entity_poly.entity_id
_entity_poly.type
_entity_poly.pdbx_seq_one_letter_code
_entity_poly.pdbx_strand_id
1 'polypeptide(L)'
;MKRYATRPTVEGAADAPADGSPVAQLKHLLDVPAEACFLGFALTHDATGDYLCLAPDRSQVTLCSWSAAPDKAVFFRNWSDTLQAAAARPEAGIVLIFDVGDALLVFPAR
;
A
#
# COMPACT_ATOMS: atom_id res chain seq x y z
N MET A 1 -2.30 -14.14 -13.10
CA MET A 1 -3.02 -13.95 -11.83
C MET A 1 -1.97 -13.60 -10.80
N LYS A 2 -1.95 -12.35 -10.29
CA LYS A 2 -0.93 -11.91 -9.33
C LYS A 2 -1.19 -12.53 -7.95
N ARG A 3 -0.13 -12.83 -7.20
CA ARG A 3 -0.23 -13.31 -5.81
C ARG A 3 -0.19 -12.12 -4.86
N TYR A 4 -0.96 -12.17 -3.78
CA TYR A 4 -1.01 -11.11 -2.78
C TYR A 4 -0.50 -11.67 -1.44
N ALA A 5 0.48 -11.02 -0.83
CA ALA A 5 1.03 -11.43 0.45
C ALA A 5 1.06 -10.25 1.42
N THR A 6 0.41 -10.42 2.57
CA THR A 6 0.48 -9.49 3.69
C THR A 6 1.59 -9.97 4.62
N ARG A 7 2.65 -9.17 4.79
CA ARG A 7 3.75 -9.51 5.70
C ARG A 7 3.65 -8.70 7.00
N PRO A 8 3.75 -9.33 8.17
CA PRO A 8 4.02 -8.59 9.41
C PRO A 8 5.44 -8.00 9.35
N THR A 9 5.62 -6.81 9.92
CA THR A 9 6.93 -6.14 10.02
C THR A 9 7.93 -7.05 10.74
N VAL A 10 9.13 -7.21 10.18
CA VAL A 10 10.21 -8.03 10.74
C VAL A 10 11.22 -7.11 11.42
N GLU A 11 11.45 -7.27 12.72
CA GLU A 11 12.53 -6.59 13.44
C GLU A 11 13.88 -7.26 13.13
N GLY A 12 14.74 -6.55 12.40
CA GLY A 12 16.20 -6.74 12.45
C GLY A 12 16.89 -7.23 11.17
N ALA A 13 17.67 -6.35 10.55
CA ALA A 13 19.09 -6.54 10.19
C ALA A 13 19.57 -5.30 9.42
N ALA A 14 20.67 -4.71 9.88
CA ALA A 14 21.24 -3.46 9.39
C ALA A 14 22.15 -3.67 8.16
N ASP A 15 21.80 -3.04 7.04
CA ASP A 15 22.69 -2.76 5.91
C ASP A 15 22.15 -1.50 5.19
N ALA A 16 22.82 -0.35 5.39
CA ALA A 16 22.30 0.93 4.91
C ALA A 16 22.24 0.96 3.37
N PRO A 17 21.11 1.37 2.75
CA PRO A 17 20.93 1.28 1.31
C PRO A 17 21.84 2.25 0.54
N ALA A 18 22.51 1.73 -0.50
CA ALA A 18 23.52 2.43 -1.31
C ALA A 18 23.04 3.69 -2.07
N ASP A 19 21.72 3.92 -2.18
CA ASP A 19 21.13 4.98 -3.02
C ASP A 19 20.54 6.15 -2.20
N GLY A 20 20.58 6.08 -0.86
CA GLY A 20 20.16 7.16 0.05
C GLY A 20 18.69 7.60 -0.02
N SER A 21 17.90 7.09 -0.96
CA SER A 21 16.51 7.51 -1.17
C SER A 21 15.60 7.02 -0.03
N PRO A 22 14.56 7.80 0.35
CA PRO A 22 13.60 7.39 1.38
C PRO A 22 12.93 6.04 1.09
N VAL A 23 12.70 5.74 -0.19
CA VAL A 23 12.11 4.46 -0.62
C VAL A 23 13.10 3.30 -0.43
N ALA A 24 14.39 3.52 -0.68
CA ALA A 24 15.40 2.48 -0.44
C ALA A 24 15.54 2.17 1.06
N GLN A 25 15.44 3.19 1.92
CA GLN A 25 15.39 3.01 3.38
C GLN A 25 14.15 2.24 3.81
N LEU A 26 12.96 2.59 3.28
CA LEU A 26 11.73 1.86 3.54
C LEU A 26 11.81 0.39 3.12
N LYS A 27 12.35 0.12 1.93
CA LYS A 27 12.54 -1.26 1.44
C LYS A 27 13.44 -2.06 2.37
N HIS A 28 14.54 -1.46 2.81
CA HIS A 28 15.46 -2.10 3.74
C HIS A 28 14.79 -2.40 5.09
N LEU A 29 14.08 -1.44 5.68
CA LEU A 29 13.37 -1.61 6.95
C LEU A 29 12.26 -2.68 6.90
N LEU A 30 11.65 -2.88 5.74
CA LEU A 30 10.54 -3.81 5.54
C LEU A 30 10.97 -5.15 4.94
N ASP A 31 12.27 -5.40 4.77
CA ASP A 31 12.83 -6.59 4.10
C ASP A 31 12.18 -6.82 2.72
N VAL A 32 12.08 -5.74 1.95
CA VAL A 32 11.52 -5.73 0.58
C VAL A 32 12.68 -5.82 -0.42
N PRO A 33 12.58 -6.69 -1.44
CA PRO A 33 13.61 -6.80 -2.48
C PRO A 33 13.96 -5.45 -3.12
N ALA A 34 15.23 -5.24 -3.45
CA ALA A 34 15.71 -3.96 -3.98
C ALA A 34 15.01 -3.60 -5.30
N GLU A 35 14.71 -4.62 -6.12
CA GLU A 35 14.01 -4.54 -7.40
C GLU A 35 12.51 -4.21 -7.27
N ALA A 36 11.92 -4.28 -6.07
CA ALA A 36 10.50 -4.01 -5.90
C ALA A 36 10.14 -2.58 -6.29
N CYS A 37 9.03 -2.37 -7.00
CA CYS A 37 8.55 -1.04 -7.34
C CYS A 37 7.60 -0.53 -6.23
N PHE A 38 7.88 0.63 -5.65
CA PHE A 38 6.94 1.26 -4.72
C PHE A 38 5.75 1.85 -5.48
N LEU A 39 4.56 1.30 -5.26
CA LEU A 39 3.34 1.75 -5.94
C LEU A 39 2.71 2.96 -5.25
N GLY A 40 2.88 3.09 -3.95
CA GLY A 40 2.36 4.20 -3.16
C GLY A 40 1.71 3.72 -1.86
N PHE A 41 1.00 4.65 -1.23
CA PHE A 41 0.14 4.35 -0.10
C PHE A 41 -1.27 4.00 -0.59
N ALA A 42 -1.95 3.12 0.13
CA ALA A 42 -3.35 2.80 -0.11
C ALA A 42 -4.11 2.73 1.21
N LEU A 43 -5.43 2.83 1.14
CA LEU A 43 -6.30 2.62 2.30
C LEU A 43 -6.78 1.18 2.32
N THR A 44 -6.73 0.56 3.50
CA THR A 44 -7.30 -0.77 3.79
C THR A 44 -8.40 -0.63 4.82
N HIS A 45 -9.46 -1.44 4.72
CA HIS A 45 -10.53 -1.48 5.70
C HIS A 45 -10.08 -2.35 6.89
N ASP A 46 -9.99 -1.79 8.09
CA ASP A 46 -9.37 -2.46 9.24
C ASP A 46 -10.05 -3.79 9.62
N ALA A 47 -11.38 -3.88 9.45
CA ALA A 47 -12.12 -5.10 9.77
C ALA A 47 -12.05 -6.22 8.72
N THR A 48 -11.85 -5.89 7.44
CA THR A 48 -11.95 -6.87 6.34
C THR A 48 -10.63 -7.09 5.59
N GLY A 49 -9.69 -6.14 5.68
CA GLY A 49 -8.46 -6.12 4.90
C GLY A 49 -8.67 -5.72 3.43
N ASP A 50 -9.88 -5.32 3.03
CA ASP A 50 -10.17 -4.87 1.68
C ASP A 50 -9.53 -3.52 1.38
N TYR A 51 -9.24 -3.24 0.12
CA TYR A 51 -8.59 -2.02 -0.31
C TYR A 51 -9.60 -1.05 -0.92
N LEU A 52 -9.38 0.25 -0.69
CA LEU A 52 -10.22 1.27 -1.27
C LEU A 52 -9.94 1.39 -2.77
N CYS A 53 -10.98 1.21 -3.58
CA CYS A 53 -10.93 1.24 -5.03
C CYS A 53 -11.95 2.23 -5.60
N LEU A 54 -11.70 2.74 -6.80
CA LEU A 54 -12.74 3.43 -7.58
C LEU A 54 -13.76 2.39 -8.05
N ALA A 55 -15.05 2.62 -7.80
CA ALA A 55 -16.09 1.77 -8.32
C ALA A 55 -16.13 1.91 -9.85
N PRO A 56 -16.26 0.81 -10.60
CA PRO A 56 -16.43 0.88 -12.05
C PRO A 56 -17.72 1.64 -12.36
N ASP A 57 -17.55 2.76 -13.05
CA ASP A 57 -18.53 3.79 -13.35
C ASP A 57 -19.87 3.23 -13.82
N ARG A 58 -20.92 3.44 -13.03
CA ARG A 58 -22.29 3.54 -13.53
C ARG A 58 -22.83 4.87 -13.01
N SER A 59 -22.55 5.94 -13.74
CA SER A 59 -23.11 7.29 -13.64
C SER A 59 -22.47 8.23 -12.59
N GLN A 60 -21.53 9.05 -13.08
CA GLN A 60 -21.24 10.46 -12.71
C GLN A 60 -21.05 10.86 -11.24
N VAL A 61 -20.95 9.92 -10.32
CA VAL A 61 -20.43 10.16 -8.97
C VAL A 61 -19.27 9.19 -8.80
N THR A 62 -18.08 9.70 -8.46
CA THR A 62 -16.91 8.88 -8.16
C THR A 62 -17.16 8.08 -6.88
N LEU A 63 -17.93 7.01 -6.99
CA LEU A 63 -18.23 6.11 -5.90
C LEU A 63 -16.97 5.31 -5.62
N CYS A 64 -16.54 5.29 -4.36
CA CYS A 64 -15.50 4.37 -3.93
C CYS A 64 -16.13 3.08 -3.45
N SER A 65 -15.42 1.97 -3.61
CA SER A 65 -15.82 0.65 -3.12
C SER A 65 -14.64 -0.04 -2.45
N TRP A 66 -14.91 -1.02 -1.60
CA TRP A 66 -13.90 -1.87 -1.00
C TRP A 66 -13.73 -3.13 -1.85
N SER A 67 -12.49 -3.59 -2.03
CA SER A 67 -12.16 -4.78 -2.84
C SER A 67 -10.96 -5.51 -2.28
N ALA A 68 -11.03 -6.84 -2.25
CA ALA A 68 -9.93 -7.71 -1.81
C ALA A 68 -8.69 -7.68 -2.72
N ALA A 69 -8.78 -7.03 -3.89
CA ALA A 69 -7.69 -6.97 -4.87
C ALA A 69 -6.84 -5.68 -4.70
N PRO A 70 -5.62 -5.74 -4.13
CA PRO A 70 -4.78 -4.56 -3.90
C PRO A 70 -4.27 -3.89 -5.18
N ASP A 71 -4.21 -4.60 -6.31
CA ASP A 71 -3.86 -4.01 -7.61
C ASP A 71 -4.91 -3.05 -8.17
N LYS A 72 -6.14 -3.09 -7.62
CA LYS A 72 -7.21 -2.15 -7.95
C LYS A 72 -7.29 -0.95 -7.00
N ALA A 73 -6.44 -0.92 -5.97
CA ALA A 73 -6.47 0.11 -4.96
C ALA A 73 -6.19 1.51 -5.56
N VAL A 74 -6.77 2.53 -4.95
CA VAL A 74 -6.34 3.91 -5.19
C VAL A 74 -4.99 4.11 -4.51
N PHE A 75 -4.00 4.49 -5.31
CA PHE A 75 -2.65 4.77 -4.82
C PHE A 75 -2.43 6.26 -4.63
N PHE A 76 -2.04 6.63 -3.42
CA PHE A 76 -1.61 7.97 -3.05
C PHE A 76 -0.09 8.05 -3.14
N ARG A 77 0.43 9.08 -3.81
CA ARG A 77 1.88 9.28 -3.99
C ARG A 77 2.53 10.04 -2.85
N ASN A 78 1.74 10.72 -2.02
CA ASN A 78 2.23 11.50 -0.90
C ASN A 78 1.47 11.16 0.39
N TRP A 79 2.14 11.33 1.52
CA TRP A 79 1.61 10.98 2.83
C TRP A 79 0.44 11.89 3.24
N SER A 80 0.51 13.18 2.92
CA SER A 80 -0.51 14.17 3.30
C SER A 80 -1.90 13.86 2.71
N ASP A 81 -1.97 13.57 1.42
CA ASP A 81 -3.22 13.19 0.75
C ASP A 81 -3.75 11.87 1.29
N THR A 82 -2.85 10.95 1.63
CA THR A 82 -3.21 9.67 2.26
C THR A 82 -3.86 9.88 3.62
N LEU A 83 -3.26 10.73 4.47
CA LEU A 83 -3.82 11.08 5.78
C LEU A 83 -5.18 11.77 5.63
N GLN A 84 -5.33 12.68 4.67
CA GLN A 84 -6.59 13.35 4.41
C GLN A 84 -7.68 12.35 3.98
N ALA A 85 -7.34 11.39 3.12
CA ALA A 85 -8.27 10.36 2.68
C ALA A 85 -8.63 9.39 3.82
N ALA A 86 -7.68 9.01 4.67
CA ALA A 86 -7.91 8.19 5.86
C ALA A 86 -8.78 8.92 6.88
N ALA A 87 -8.58 10.22 7.09
CA ALA A 87 -9.38 11.02 8.03
C ALA A 87 -10.87 11.09 7.62
N ALA A 88 -11.19 10.96 6.33
CA ALA A 88 -12.56 10.89 5.83
C ALA A 88 -13.21 9.51 6.03
N ARG A 89 -12.46 8.50 6.50
CA ARG A 89 -12.86 7.09 6.59
C ARG A 89 -12.33 6.47 7.89
N PRO A 90 -13.04 6.62 9.02
CA PRO A 90 -12.58 6.14 10.32
C PRO A 90 -12.37 4.62 10.39
N GLU A 91 -12.94 3.86 9.45
CA GLU A 91 -12.75 2.42 9.30
C GLU A 91 -11.45 2.02 8.55
N ALA A 92 -10.68 3.00 8.07
CA ALA A 92 -9.54 2.78 7.19
C ALA A 92 -8.18 2.89 7.89
N GLY A 93 -7.36 1.86 7.73
CA GLY A 93 -5.92 1.89 7.96
C GLY A 93 -5.16 2.31 6.70
N ILE A 94 -3.89 2.69 6.86
CA ILE A 94 -3.00 3.02 5.75
C ILE A 94 -2.00 1.88 5.55
N VAL A 95 -1.76 1.51 4.29
CA VAL A 95 -0.76 0.52 3.90
C VAL A 95 0.19 1.07 2.85
N LEU A 96 1.39 0.51 2.79
CA LEU A 96 2.36 0.65 1.70
C LEU A 96 2.25 -0.56 0.78
N ILE A 97 2.30 -0.34 -0.53
CA ILE A 97 2.25 -1.42 -1.52
C ILE A 97 3.49 -1.39 -2.41
N PHE A 98 4.14 -2.55 -2.53
CA PHE A 98 5.28 -2.79 -3.42
C PHE A 98 4.95 -3.87 -4.45
N ASP A 99 5.31 -3.65 -5.71
CA ASP A 99 5.23 -4.65 -6.78
C ASP A 99 6.57 -5.34 -6.96
N VAL A 100 6.63 -6.65 -6.76
CA VAL A 100 7.83 -7.46 -7.02
C VAL A 100 7.75 -8.20 -8.36
N GLY A 101 6.76 -7.88 -9.19
CA GLY A 101 6.55 -8.45 -10.53
C GLY A 101 5.46 -9.52 -10.54
N ASP A 102 5.67 -10.64 -9.86
CA ASP A 102 4.69 -11.73 -9.77
C ASP A 102 3.72 -11.59 -8.59
N ALA A 103 4.08 -10.78 -7.60
CA ALA A 103 3.30 -10.53 -6.40
C ALA A 103 3.26 -9.05 -5.98
N LEU A 104 2.25 -8.71 -5.18
CA LEU A 104 2.22 -7.45 -4.43
C LEU A 104 2.51 -7.74 -2.96
N LEU A 105 3.45 -6.99 -2.40
CA LEU A 105 3.73 -6.97 -0.96
C LEU A 105 3.01 -5.79 -0.34
N VAL A 106 2.27 -6.06 0.75
CA VAL A 106 1.49 -5.06 1.47
C VAL A 106 1.94 -5.01 2.93
N PHE A 107 2.23 -3.79 3.41
CA PHE A 107 2.69 -3.54 4.78
C PHE A 107 1.85 -2.43 5.43
N PRO A 108 1.50 -2.54 6.72
CA PRO A 108 0.85 -1.45 7.44
C PRO A 108 1.79 -0.23 7.57
N ALA A 109 1.28 0.97 7.35
CA ALA A 109 2.01 2.21 7.61
C ALA A 109 1.77 2.64 9.06
N ARG A 110 2.79 2.44 9.91
CA ARG A 110 2.76 2.78 11.34
C ARG A 110 3.88 3.75 11.67
#